data_AF-A0A9X4BGU3-F1
#
_entry.id   AF-A0A9X4BGU3-F1
#
_cell.length_a   1.000
_cell.length_b   1.000
_cell.length_c   1.000
_cell.angle_alpha   90.00
_cell.angle_beta   90.00
_cell.angle_gamma   90.00
#
_symmetry.space_group_name_H-M   'P 1'
#
loop_
_entity.id
_entity.type
_entity.pdbx_description
1 polymer ?
#
loop_
_entity_poly.entity_id
_entity_poly.type
_entity_poly.pdbx_seq_one_letter_code
_entity_poly.pdbx_strand_id
1 'polypeptide(L)'
;MSAVPAASARSSVLTSILIIGVLFFLIGFFTWLNGPLITFVKLAFELDRVGAFLVLMVFYLSYFFLALPASWILKRTGMKKGLSLSLLVMAAGAVVFAHFAQQRWYPGALSGLFVIGSGLALLQTAVNPYISI
;
A
#
# COMPACT_ATOMS: atom_id res chain seq x y z
N MET A 1 -35.69 16.28 -32.14
CA MET A 1 -34.28 15.85 -32.15
C MET A 1 -33.50 16.90 -31.37
N SER A 2 -33.23 16.65 -30.08
CA SER A 2 -32.58 17.60 -29.18
C SER A 2 -31.22 17.04 -28.81
N ALA A 3 -30.14 17.71 -29.24
CA ALA A 3 -28.78 17.30 -28.97
C ALA A 3 -28.46 17.44 -27.47
N VAL A 4 -28.05 16.34 -26.84
CA VAL A 4 -27.53 16.31 -25.47
C VAL A 4 -26.07 16.83 -25.51
N PRO A 5 -25.67 17.76 -24.63
CA PRO A 5 -24.38 18.44 -24.73
C PRO A 5 -23.22 17.52 -24.29
N ALA A 6 -22.29 17.24 -25.20
CA ALA A 6 -21.10 16.39 -25.01
C ALA A 6 -19.92 17.09 -24.29
N ALA A 7 -20.17 18.05 -23.40
CA ALA A 7 -19.12 18.86 -22.77
C ALA A 7 -18.72 18.40 -21.35
N SER A 8 -19.54 17.58 -20.67
CA SER A 8 -19.30 17.17 -19.27
C SER A 8 -18.45 15.90 -19.09
N ALA A 9 -18.17 15.15 -20.16
CA ALA A 9 -17.50 13.85 -20.06
C ALA A 9 -15.96 13.95 -19.99
N ARG A 10 -15.36 14.95 -20.67
CA ARG A 10 -13.90 15.07 -20.86
C ARG A 10 -13.11 15.38 -19.58
N SER A 11 -13.63 16.24 -18.71
CA SER A 11 -12.98 16.59 -17.43
C SER A 11 -13.00 15.43 -16.44
N SER A 12 -14.06 14.61 -16.46
CA SER A 12 -14.16 13.42 -15.60
C SER A 12 -13.16 12.33 -15.99
N VAL A 13 -12.96 12.09 -17.31
CA VAL A 13 -12.01 11.10 -17.82
C VAL A 13 -10.57 11.50 -17.51
N LEU A 14 -10.21 12.77 -17.71
CA LEU A 14 -8.88 13.27 -17.37
C LEU A 14 -8.59 13.11 -15.88
N THR A 15 -9.58 13.40 -15.02
CA THR A 15 -9.47 13.25 -13.56
C THR A 15 -9.31 11.79 -13.16
N SER A 16 -10.08 10.87 -13.75
CA SER A 16 -9.94 9.43 -13.50
C SER A 16 -8.56 8.90 -13.92
N ILE A 17 -8.06 9.29 -15.09
CA ILE A 17 -6.71 8.91 -15.55
C ILE A 17 -5.64 9.42 -14.58
N LEU A 18 -5.76 10.67 -14.10
CA LEU A 18 -4.81 11.26 -13.18
C LEU A 18 -4.80 10.53 -11.83
N ILE A 19 -5.99 10.21 -11.31
CA ILE A 19 -6.14 9.41 -10.08
C ILE A 19 -5.47 8.04 -10.27
N ILE A 20 -5.81 7.31 -11.34
CA ILE A 20 -5.24 5.98 -11.61
C ILE A 20 -3.71 6.06 -11.74
N GLY A 21 -3.20 7.05 -12.48
CA GLY A 21 -1.76 7.27 -12.63
C GLY A 21 -1.05 7.48 -11.29
N VAL A 22 -1.63 8.30 -10.41
CA VAL A 22 -1.09 8.53 -9.05
C VAL A 22 -1.16 7.26 -8.21
N LEU A 23 -2.24 6.49 -8.27
CA LEU A 23 -2.37 5.25 -7.51
C LEU A 23 -1.35 4.18 -7.94
N PHE A 24 -1.17 3.96 -9.26
CA PHE A 24 -0.15 3.05 -9.75
C PHE A 24 1.26 3.53 -9.42
N PHE A 25 1.49 4.85 -9.51
CA PHE A 25 2.75 5.43 -9.08
C PHE A 25 3.01 5.16 -7.59
N LEU A 26 2.04 5.36 -6.71
CA LEU A 26 2.16 5.04 -5.28
C LEU A 26 2.48 3.56 -5.06
N ILE A 27 1.76 2.65 -5.73
CA ILE A 27 2.01 1.21 -5.62
C ILE A 27 3.44 0.87 -6.07
N GLY A 28 3.86 1.38 -7.22
CA GLY A 28 5.21 1.17 -7.75
C GLY A 28 6.29 1.75 -6.84
N PHE A 29 6.08 2.97 -6.34
CA PHE A 29 7.00 3.65 -5.43
C PHE A 29 7.20 2.87 -4.13
N PHE A 30 6.12 2.46 -3.46
CA PHE A 30 6.24 1.65 -2.24
C PHE A 30 6.86 0.28 -2.48
N THR A 31 6.60 -0.33 -3.65
CA THR A 31 7.26 -1.59 -4.01
C THR A 31 8.75 -1.38 -4.19
N TRP A 32 9.16 -0.31 -4.88
CA TRP A 32 10.56 0.07 -5.07
C TRP A 32 11.27 0.38 -3.75
N LEU A 33 10.58 1.03 -2.79
CA LEU A 33 11.13 1.32 -1.47
C LEU A 33 11.65 0.08 -0.73
N ASN A 34 11.17 -1.13 -1.04
CA ASN A 34 11.71 -2.35 -0.46
C ASN A 34 13.22 -2.49 -0.68
N GLY A 35 13.75 -2.07 -1.84
CA GLY A 35 15.19 -2.15 -2.13
C GLY A 35 16.03 -1.32 -1.13
N PRO A 36 15.84 0.00 -1.07
CA PRO A 36 16.50 0.85 -0.06
C PRO A 36 16.17 0.44 1.37
N LEU A 37 14.93 0.03 1.66
CA LEU A 37 14.48 -0.34 3.00
C LEU A 37 15.28 -1.51 3.58
N ILE A 38 15.66 -2.51 2.76
CA ILE A 38 16.54 -3.60 3.20
C ILE A 38 17.86 -3.05 3.71
N THR A 39 18.48 -2.15 2.94
CA THR A 39 19.76 -1.52 3.33
C THR A 39 19.59 -0.68 4.59
N PHE A 40 18.51 0.10 4.69
CA PHE A 40 18.21 0.90 5.89
C PHE A 40 18.02 0.05 7.13
N VAL A 41 17.19 -1.00 7.07
CA VAL A 41 16.96 -1.90 8.21
C VAL A 41 18.23 -2.67 8.56
N LYS A 42 19.01 -3.10 7.57
CA LYS A 42 20.29 -3.75 7.80
C LYS A 42 21.28 -2.84 8.56
N LEU A 43 21.38 -1.58 8.16
CA LEU A 43 22.26 -0.60 8.81
C LEU A 43 21.73 -0.15 10.18
N ALA A 44 20.42 0.07 10.32
CA ALA A 44 19.81 0.57 11.55
C ALA A 44 19.84 -0.44 12.70
N PHE A 45 19.78 -1.73 12.39
CA PHE A 45 19.74 -2.82 13.38
C PHE A 45 21.00 -3.71 13.35
N GLU A 46 22.04 -3.33 12.61
CA GLU A 46 23.30 -4.08 12.47
C GLU A 46 23.09 -5.57 12.11
N LEU A 47 22.16 -5.83 11.19
CA LEU A 47 21.72 -7.19 10.88
C LEU A 47 22.65 -7.93 9.93
N ASP A 48 22.65 -9.25 10.07
CA ASP A 48 23.24 -10.17 9.12
C ASP A 48 22.44 -10.19 7.79
N ARG A 49 22.94 -10.93 6.80
CA ARG A 49 22.30 -11.03 5.49
C ARG A 49 20.92 -11.68 5.58
N VAL A 50 20.73 -12.66 6.47
CA VAL A 50 19.45 -13.38 6.64
C VAL A 50 18.37 -12.47 7.22
N GLY A 51 18.69 -11.68 8.25
CA GLY A 51 17.77 -10.69 8.83
C GLY A 51 17.35 -9.63 7.83
N ALA A 52 18.25 -9.20 6.95
CA ALA A 52 17.89 -8.26 5.90
C ALA A 52 16.86 -8.85 4.90
N PHE A 53 16.97 -10.13 4.55
CA PHE A 53 15.99 -10.81 3.70
C PHE A 53 14.65 -11.11 4.39
N LEU A 54 14.65 -11.26 5.72
CA LEU A 54 13.42 -11.47 6.49
C LEU A 54 12.43 -10.30 6.31
N VAL A 55 12.95 -9.09 6.11
CA VAL A 55 12.17 -7.87 5.84
C VAL A 55 11.29 -8.07 4.60
N LEU A 56 11.88 -8.54 3.50
CA LEU A 56 11.16 -8.86 2.26
C LEU A 56 10.17 -10.00 2.47
N MET A 57 10.60 -11.05 3.17
CA MET A 57 9.73 -12.20 3.48
C MET A 57 8.47 -11.74 4.21
N VAL A 58 8.61 -10.97 5.29
CA VAL A 58 7.46 -10.45 6.07
C VAL A 58 6.58 -9.54 5.21
N PHE A 59 7.18 -8.67 4.40
CA PHE A 59 6.44 -7.79 3.50
C PHE A 59 5.59 -8.59 2.51
N TYR A 60 6.17 -9.53 1.76
CA TYR A 60 5.43 -10.37 0.82
C TYR A 60 4.47 -11.34 1.51
N LEU A 61 4.79 -11.81 2.71
CA LEU A 61 3.90 -12.65 3.50
C LEU A 61 2.62 -11.90 3.88
N SER A 62 2.71 -10.59 4.17
CA SER A 62 1.53 -9.77 4.43
C SER A 62 0.55 -9.75 3.27
N TYR A 63 1.05 -9.72 2.03
CA TYR A 63 0.22 -9.82 0.83
C TYR A 63 -0.51 -11.15 0.79
N PHE A 64 0.20 -12.25 1.03
CA PHE A 64 -0.38 -13.57 0.99
C PHE A 64 -1.52 -13.74 2.00
N PHE A 65 -1.30 -13.33 3.25
CA PHE A 65 -2.32 -13.48 4.29
C PHE A 65 -3.47 -12.49 4.16
N LEU A 66 -3.20 -11.24 3.75
CA LEU A 66 -4.21 -10.19 3.79
C LEU A 66 -4.85 -9.87 2.44
N ALA A 67 -4.43 -10.45 1.33
CA ALA A 67 -5.12 -10.29 0.04
C ALA A 67 -6.60 -10.75 0.10
N LEU A 68 -6.86 -11.89 0.74
CA LEU A 68 -8.22 -12.42 0.92
C LEU A 68 -9.08 -11.55 1.87
N PRO A 69 -8.63 -11.24 3.10
CA PRO A 69 -9.30 -10.28 3.98
C PRO A 69 -9.53 -8.92 3.34
N ALA A 70 -8.55 -8.38 2.63
CA ALA A 70 -8.65 -7.08 1.97
C ALA A 70 -9.79 -7.05 0.94
N SER A 71 -9.92 -8.11 0.15
CA SER A 71 -11.02 -8.24 -0.81
C SER A 71 -12.40 -8.21 -0.14
N TRP A 72 -12.53 -8.83 1.03
CA TRP A 72 -13.77 -8.85 1.79
C TRP A 72 -14.07 -7.52 2.49
N ILE A 73 -13.04 -6.88 3.08
CA ILE A 73 -13.14 -5.54 3.67
C ILE A 73 -13.64 -4.56 2.62
N LEU A 74 -13.05 -4.60 1.43
CA LEU A 74 -13.38 -3.71 0.33
C LEU A 74 -14.82 -3.90 -0.18
N LYS A 75 -15.31 -5.15 -0.24
CA LYS A 75 -16.73 -5.45 -0.54
C LYS A 75 -17.69 -4.81 0.47
N ARG A 76 -17.30 -4.68 1.73
CA ARG A 76 -18.13 -4.07 2.79
C ARG A 76 -18.01 -2.56 2.89
N THR A 77 -16.81 -1.99 2.73
CA THR A 77 -16.57 -0.55 2.88
C THR A 77 -16.81 0.24 1.59
N GLY A 78 -16.74 -0.42 0.44
CA GLY A 78 -16.77 0.19 -0.89
C GLY A 78 -15.39 0.73 -1.32
N MET A 79 -15.18 0.87 -2.63
CA MET A 79 -13.86 1.20 -3.22
C MET A 79 -13.27 2.52 -2.72
N LYS A 80 -14.03 3.62 -2.77
CA LYS A 80 -13.53 4.95 -2.39
C LYS A 80 -13.06 5.00 -0.93
N LYS A 81 -13.83 4.40 -0.02
CA LYS A 81 -13.47 4.33 1.41
C LYS A 81 -12.34 3.32 1.66
N GLY A 82 -12.33 2.21 0.92
CA GLY A 82 -11.25 1.23 0.98
C GLY A 82 -9.89 1.83 0.62
N LEU A 83 -9.84 2.73 -0.36
CA LEU A 83 -8.62 3.43 -0.73
C LEU A 83 -8.06 4.32 0.38
N SER A 84 -8.93 5.11 1.02
CA SER A 84 -8.54 5.93 2.17
C SER A 84 -8.14 5.06 3.36
N LEU A 85 -8.84 3.95 3.60
CA LEU A 85 -8.51 3.00 4.65
C LEU A 85 -7.12 2.39 4.46
N SER A 86 -6.76 1.98 3.23
CA SER A 86 -5.40 1.48 2.97
C SER A 86 -4.33 2.50 3.35
N LEU A 87 -4.51 3.77 2.99
CA LEU A 87 -3.56 4.83 3.32
C LEU A 87 -3.44 5.04 4.83
N LEU A 88 -4.54 4.97 5.58
CA LEU A 88 -4.53 5.04 7.04
C LEU A 88 -3.81 3.84 7.67
N VAL A 89 -4.03 2.63 7.16
CA VAL A 89 -3.34 1.42 7.63
C VAL A 89 -1.84 1.53 7.36
N MET A 90 -1.43 2.00 6.18
CA MET A 90 -0.03 2.25 5.85
C MET A 90 0.61 3.29 6.77
N ALA A 91 -0.10 4.40 7.03
CA ALA A 91 0.37 5.44 7.94
C ALA A 91 0.55 4.90 9.38
N ALA A 92 -0.41 4.12 9.87
CA ALA A 92 -0.30 3.47 11.17
C ALA A 92 0.90 2.50 11.23
N GLY A 93 1.09 1.68 10.19
CA GLY A 93 2.25 0.79 10.08
C GLY A 93 3.58 1.54 10.07
N ALA A 94 3.65 2.69 9.39
CA ALA A 94 4.83 3.55 9.36
C ALA A 94 5.16 4.14 10.74
N VAL A 95 4.15 4.57 11.51
CA VAL A 95 4.34 5.06 12.89
C VAL A 95 4.85 3.95 13.80
N VAL A 96 4.26 2.75 13.72
CA VAL A 96 4.69 1.57 14.48
C VAL A 96 6.13 1.18 14.13
N PHE A 97 6.47 1.16 12.84
CA PHE A 97 7.82 0.90 12.37
C PHE A 97 8.82 1.94 12.90
N ALA A 98 8.51 3.23 12.81
CA ALA A 98 9.36 4.30 13.30
C ALA A 98 9.60 4.20 14.81
N HIS A 99 8.55 3.90 15.59
CA HIS A 99 8.65 3.74 17.04
C HIS A 99 9.58 2.58 17.42
N PHE A 100 9.41 1.41 16.80
CA PHE A 100 10.26 0.24 17.09
C PHE A 100 11.67 0.35 16.51
N ALA A 101 11.85 1.10 15.42
CA ALA A 101 13.16 1.44 14.88
C ALA A 101 13.99 2.29 15.84
N GLN A 102 13.38 3.27 16.51
CA GLN A 102 14.06 4.06 17.54
C GLN A 102 14.49 3.22 18.74
N GLN A 103 13.69 2.22 19.12
CA GLN A 103 14.02 1.30 20.21
C GLN A 103 15.01 0.20 19.80
N ARG A 104 15.44 0.16 18.54
CA ARG A 104 16.27 -0.92 17.97
C ARG A 104 15.67 -2.32 18.18
N TRP A 105 14.33 -2.42 18.28
CA TRP A 105 13.64 -3.69 18.43
C TRP A 105 13.19 -4.25 17.07
N TYR A 106 14.01 -5.17 16.53
CA TYR A 106 13.84 -5.69 15.18
C TYR A 106 12.52 -6.45 14.92
N PRO A 107 12.07 -7.40 15.78
CA PRO A 107 10.75 -8.03 15.61
C PRO A 107 9.57 -7.04 15.64
N GLY A 108 9.65 -6.00 16.47
CA GLY A 108 8.65 -4.92 16.50
C GLY A 108 8.60 -4.16 15.18
N ALA A 109 9.77 -3.83 14.60
CA ALA A 109 9.86 -3.19 13.31
C ALA A 109 9.29 -4.06 12.17
N LEU A 110 9.53 -5.37 12.20
CA LEU A 110 8.93 -6.30 11.23
C LEU A 110 7.40 -6.29 11.29
N SER A 111 6.81 -6.17 12.48
CA SER A 111 5.34 -6.05 12.61
C SER A 111 4.80 -4.77 11.96
N GLY A 112 5.52 -3.64 12.10
CA GLY A 112 5.18 -2.40 11.40
C GLY A 112 5.26 -2.57 9.88
N LEU A 113 6.30 -3.23 9.39
CA LEU A 113 6.45 -3.56 7.96
C LEU A 113 5.32 -4.44 7.44
N PHE A 114 4.91 -5.43 8.23
CA PHE A 114 3.78 -6.29 7.90
C PHE A 114 2.50 -5.47 7.74
N VAL A 115 2.24 -4.50 8.62
CA VAL A 115 1.09 -3.60 8.54
C VAL A 115 1.18 -2.66 7.33
N ILE A 116 2.38 -2.17 6.97
CA ILE A 116 2.57 -1.38 5.74
C ILE A 116 2.26 -2.22 4.49
N GLY A 117 2.82 -3.43 4.41
CA GLY A 117 2.57 -4.35 3.29
C GLY A 117 1.09 -4.75 3.19
N SER A 118 0.43 -4.93 4.33
CA SER A 118 -1.01 -5.15 4.45
C SER A 118 -1.84 -4.01 3.84
N GLY A 119 -1.47 -2.76 4.17
CA GLY A 119 -2.13 -1.58 3.61
C GLY A 119 -1.91 -1.48 2.09
N LEU A 120 -0.72 -1.85 1.61
CA LEU A 120 -0.42 -1.86 0.18
C LEU A 120 -1.18 -2.97 -0.59
N ALA A 121 -1.32 -4.16 0.01
CA ALA A 121 -2.16 -5.24 -0.52
C ALA A 121 -3.64 -4.81 -0.62
N LEU A 122 -4.13 -4.09 0.39
CA LEU A 122 -5.47 -3.54 0.38
C LEU A 122 -5.62 -2.43 -0.66
N LEU A 123 -4.61 -1.57 -0.82
CA LEU A 123 -4.58 -0.55 -1.86
C LEU A 123 -4.69 -1.20 -3.25
N GLN A 124 -3.81 -2.17 -3.57
CA GLN A 124 -3.85 -2.88 -4.86
C GLN A 124 -5.20 -3.55 -5.13
N THR A 125 -5.78 -4.19 -4.11
CA THR A 125 -7.09 -4.84 -4.20
C THR A 125 -8.22 -3.82 -4.44
N ALA A 126 -8.09 -2.60 -3.90
CA ALA A 126 -9.01 -1.49 -4.09
C ALA A 126 -8.89 -0.82 -5.46
N VAL A 127 -7.67 -0.72 -5.98
CA VAL A 127 -7.35 -0.07 -7.26
C VAL A 127 -7.95 -0.84 -8.43
N ASN A 128 -7.76 -2.17 -8.46
CA ASN A 128 -8.12 -2.98 -9.62
C ASN A 128 -9.58 -2.78 -10.08
N PRO A 129 -10.59 -2.77 -9.19
CA PRO A 129 -11.98 -2.59 -9.61
C PRO A 129 -12.39 -1.11 -9.70
N TYR A 130 -11.67 -0.20 -9.04
CA TYR A 130 -11.92 1.24 -9.17
C TYR A 130 -11.66 1.73 -10.61
N ILE A 131 -10.74 1.09 -11.33
CA ILE A 131 -10.41 1.40 -12.72
C ILE A 131 -11.51 0.95 -13.69
N SER A 132 -12.25 -0.11 -13.34
CA SER A 132 -13.29 -0.68 -14.21
C SER A 132 -14.66 0.01 -14.10
N ILE A 133 -14.79 1.03 -13.24
CA ILE A 133 -16.03 1.81 -13.00
C ILE A 133 -15.85 3.20 -13.62
#